data_AF-A0A1I0ZNL3-F1
#
_entry.id   AF-A0A1I0ZNL3-F1
#
_cell.length_a   1.000
_cell.length_b   1.000
_cell.length_c   1.000
_cell.angle_alpha   90.00
_cell.angle_beta   90.00
_cell.angle_gamma   90.00
#
_symmetry.space_group_name_H-M   'P 1'
#
loop_
_entity.id
_entity.type
_entity.pdbx_description
1 polymer ?
#
loop_
_entity_poly.entity_id
_entity_poly.type
_entity_poly.pdbx_seq_one_letter_code
_entity_poly.pdbx_strand_id
1 'polypeptide(L)'
;MKNKIYYIMDPMCGWCYGFSDVITKINDRYKEDFEFTILPGGMWRDENVKKMNSELASYIKSHNKQIESLTNKHFGEGFEKNILENEEAILDSMPG
;
A
#
# COMPACT_ATOMS: atom_id res chain seq x y z
N MET A 1 19.26 13.24 -21.14
CA MET A 1 18.70 13.04 -19.79
C MET A 1 17.23 12.68 -19.96
N LYS A 2 16.75 11.59 -19.37
CA LYS A 2 15.32 11.23 -19.41
C LYS A 2 14.59 12.00 -18.30
N ASN A 3 13.34 12.39 -18.54
CA ASN A 3 12.48 12.92 -17.48
C ASN A 3 12.16 11.80 -16.48
N LYS A 4 12.01 12.15 -15.20
CA LYS A 4 11.73 11.17 -14.13
C LYS A 4 10.26 11.14 -13.75
N ILE A 5 9.72 9.95 -13.56
CA ILE A 5 8.42 9.72 -12.93
C ILE A 5 8.69 9.16 -11.53
N TYR A 6 8.29 9.92 -10.53
CA TYR A 6 8.34 9.50 -9.13
C TYR A 6 7.01 8.88 -8.72
N TYR A 7 7.01 7.58 -8.42
CA TYR A 7 5.87 6.92 -7.82
C TYR A 7 6.01 6.94 -6.29
N ILE A 8 5.30 7.88 -5.65
CA ILE A 8 5.27 8.00 -4.19
C ILE A 8 4.27 6.98 -3.66
N MET A 9 4.74 6.01 -2.88
CA MET A 9 3.91 4.90 -2.40
C MET A 9 4.35 4.42 -1.03
N ASP A 10 3.48 3.66 -0.36
CA ASP A 10 3.82 2.97 0.88
C ASP A 10 3.46 1.48 0.78
N PRO A 11 4.30 0.54 1.24
CA PRO A 11 3.99 -0.89 1.21
C PRO A 11 2.72 -1.25 1.99
N MET A 12 2.35 -0.47 3.01
CA MET A 12 1.18 -0.70 3.83
C MET A 12 -0.08 0.03 3.32
N CYS A 13 0.03 0.79 2.22
CA CYS A 13 -1.09 1.52 1.65
C CYS A 13 -1.95 0.60 0.78
N GLY A 14 -3.19 0.34 1.21
CA GLY A 14 -4.14 -0.48 0.46
C GLY A 14 -4.40 0.04 -0.96
N TRP A 15 -4.45 1.36 -1.17
CA TRP A 15 -4.63 1.92 -2.51
C TRP A 15 -3.38 1.79 -3.39
N CYS A 16 -2.18 1.80 -2.82
CA CYS A 16 -0.95 1.47 -3.56
C CYS A 16 -0.95 0.02 -4.02
N TYR A 17 -1.51 -0.90 -3.23
CA TYR A 17 -1.75 -2.29 -3.63
C TYR A 17 -2.80 -2.37 -4.77
N GLY A 18 -3.92 -1.65 -4.63
CA GLY A 18 -4.94 -1.50 -5.67
C GLY A 18 -4.38 -0.99 -7.01
N PHE A 19 -3.46 -0.03 -6.96
CA PHE A 19 -2.87 0.61 -8.13
C PHE A 19 -1.68 -0.16 -8.74
N SER A 20 -1.22 -1.25 -8.12
CA SER A 20 0.02 -1.93 -8.50
C SER A 20 0.07 -2.34 -9.97
N ASP A 21 -1.05 -2.80 -10.53
CA ASP A 21 -1.11 -3.27 -11.92
C ASP A 21 -1.08 -2.10 -12.91
N VAL A 22 -1.67 -0.96 -12.53
CA VAL A 22 -1.68 0.24 -13.36
C VAL A 22 -0.27 0.83 -13.42
N ILE A 23 0.39 1.03 -12.28
CA ILE A 23 1.75 1.58 -12.28
C ILE A 23 2.75 0.66 -12.98
N THR A 24 2.58 -0.67 -12.86
CA THR A 24 3.39 -1.65 -13.61
C THR A 24 3.20 -1.49 -15.11
N LYS A 25 1.95 -1.41 -15.59
CA LYS A 25 1.64 -1.18 -17.01
C LYS A 25 2.17 0.16 -17.52
N ILE A 26 2.12 1.22 -16.70
CA ILE A 26 2.69 2.52 -17.05
C ILE A 26 4.22 2.40 -17.19
N ASN A 27 4.90 1.78 -16.23
CA ASN A 27 6.34 1.56 -16.30
C ASN A 27 6.71 0.73 -17.54
N ASP A 28 6.03 -0.39 -17.79
CA ASP A 28 6.31 -1.26 -18.94
C ASP A 28 6.15 -0.53 -20.27
N ARG A 29 5.14 0.34 -20.39
CA ARG A 29 4.86 1.12 -21.59
C ARG A 29 5.86 2.24 -21.84
N TYR A 30 6.38 2.86 -20.78
CA TYR A 30 7.08 4.15 -20.89
C TYR A 30 8.52 4.15 -20.34
N LYS A 31 9.05 3.01 -19.87
CA LYS A 31 10.44 2.89 -19.36
C LYS A 31 11.54 3.30 -20.35
N GLU A 32 11.25 3.26 -21.65
CA GLU A 32 12.18 3.75 -22.68
C GLU A 32 12.21 5.28 -22.77
N ASP A 33 11.12 5.96 -22.41
CA ASP A 33 11.00 7.42 -22.48
C ASP A 33 11.32 8.10 -21.14
N PHE A 34 10.95 7.46 -20.03
CA PHE A 34 11.07 8.00 -18.67
C PHE A 34 11.89 7.09 -17.77
N GLU A 35 12.61 7.70 -16.83
CA GLU A 35 13.19 6.98 -15.70
C GLU A 35 12.15 6.89 -14.57
N PHE A 36 11.82 5.68 -14.14
CA PHE A 36 10.89 5.44 -13.03
C PHE A 36 11.65 5.28 -11.73
N THR A 37 11.20 5.96 -10.68
CA THR A 37 11.75 5.85 -9.34
C THR A 37 10.62 5.70 -8.32
N ILE A 38 10.71 4.68 -7.48
CA ILE A 38 9.80 4.52 -6.34
C ILE A 38 10.34 5.38 -5.20
N LEU A 39 9.48 6.21 -4.62
CA LEU A 39 9.76 6.97 -3.41
C LEU A 39 8.87 6.45 -2.27
N PRO A 40 9.44 5.81 -1.24
CA PRO A 40 8.68 5.44 -0.05
C PRO A 40 8.11 6.69 0.64
N GLY A 41 6.79 6.74 0.80
CA GLY A 41 6.09 7.87 1.40
C GLY A 41 6.16 7.89 2.93
N GLY A 42 6.26 6.73 3.58
CA GLY A 42 6.32 6.60 5.03
C GLY A 42 4.98 6.95 5.68
N MET A 43 3.94 6.19 5.35
CA MET A 43 2.57 6.43 5.82
C MET A 43 2.43 6.25 7.34
N TRP A 44 3.04 5.21 7.91
CA TRP A 44 3.04 4.96 9.35
C TRP A 44 4.48 5.00 9.87
N ARG A 45 4.94 6.16 10.34
CA ARG A 45 6.32 6.35 10.81
C ARG A 45 6.39 7.28 12.01
N ASP A 46 7.45 7.17 12.79
CA ASP A 46 7.70 8.04 13.95
C ASP A 46 6.46 8.07 14.88
N GLU A 47 5.94 9.24 15.23
CA GLU A 47 4.71 9.41 16.03
C GLU A 47 3.42 8.88 15.36
N ASN A 48 3.45 8.55 14.06
CA ASN A 48 2.32 8.03 13.31
C ASN A 48 2.27 6.50 13.23
N VAL A 49 3.23 5.78 13.79
CA VAL A 49 3.16 4.31 13.94
C VAL A 49 1.86 3.93 14.64
N LYS A 50 1.18 2.89 14.14
CA LYS A 50 -0.11 2.44 14.69
C LYS A 50 0.02 1.05 15.29
N LYS A 51 -0.42 0.90 16.55
CA LYS A 51 -0.79 -0.41 17.09
C LYS A 51 -2.21 -0.74 16.60
N MET A 52 -2.40 -1.96 16.12
CA MET A 52 -3.70 -2.41 15.65
C MET A 52 -4.74 -2.35 16.78
N ASN A 53 -5.94 -1.91 16.43
CA ASN A 53 -7.12 -1.91 17.30
C ASN A 53 -8.39 -2.07 16.47
N SER A 54 -9.53 -2.26 17.12
CA SER A 54 -10.82 -2.53 16.46
C SER A 54 -11.30 -1.42 15.52
N GLU A 55 -11.01 -0.15 15.86
CA GLU A 55 -11.39 1.00 15.03
C GLU A 55 -10.56 1.04 13.74
N LEU A 56 -9.24 0.91 13.87
CA LEU A 56 -8.31 0.87 12.74
C LEU A 56 -8.57 -0.35 11.84
N ALA A 57 -8.82 -1.52 12.43
CA ALA A 57 -9.17 -2.72 11.68
C ALA A 57 -10.46 -2.52 10.86
N SER A 58 -11.49 -1.94 11.47
CA SER A 58 -12.75 -1.63 10.78
C SER A 58 -12.56 -0.60 9.65
N TYR A 59 -11.74 0.42 9.90
CA TYR A 59 -11.37 1.41 8.91
C TYR A 59 -10.66 0.76 7.70
N ILE A 60 -9.59 -0.02 7.94
CA ILE A 60 -8.84 -0.71 6.88
C ILE A 60 -9.75 -1.68 6.12
N LYS A 61 -10.58 -2.46 6.82
CA LYS A 61 -11.50 -3.42 6.21
C LYS A 61 -12.52 -2.75 5.28
N SER A 62 -13.03 -1.58 5.64
CA SER A 62 -13.94 -0.83 4.75
C SER A 62 -13.25 -0.35 3.47
N HIS A 63 -12.00 0.09 3.57
CA HIS A 63 -11.19 0.49 2.41
C HIS A 63 -10.83 -0.70 1.54
N ASN A 64 -10.45 -1.83 2.15
CA ASN A 64 -10.15 -3.06 1.42
C ASN A 64 -11.33 -3.47 0.54
N LYS A 65 -12.57 -3.47 1.06
CA LYS A 65 -13.77 -3.77 0.25
C LYS A 65 -13.92 -2.85 -0.96
N GLN A 66 -13.66 -1.55 -0.80
CA GLN A 66 -13.69 -0.61 -1.92
C GLN A 66 -12.60 -0.92 -2.94
N ILE A 67 -11.38 -1.16 -2.49
CA ILE A 67 -10.23 -1.51 -3.34
C ILE A 67 -10.54 -2.78 -4.14
N GLU A 68 -11.02 -3.85 -3.51
CA GLU A 68 -11.39 -5.10 -4.20
C GLU A 68 -12.46 -4.85 -5.27
N SER A 69 -13.50 -4.05 -4.95
CA SER A 69 -14.58 -3.73 -5.89
C SER A 69 -14.14 -2.93 -7.12
N LEU A 70 -13.09 -2.12 -7.00
CA LEU A 70 -12.63 -1.22 -8.07
C LEU A 70 -11.42 -1.74 -8.85
N THR A 71 -10.63 -2.63 -8.25
CA THR A 71 -9.32 -3.03 -8.79
C THR A 71 -9.20 -4.52 -9.06
N ASN A 72 -10.17 -5.33 -8.63
CA ASN A 72 -10.11 -6.80 -8.69
C ASN A 72 -8.89 -7.39 -7.96
N LYS A 73 -8.27 -6.62 -7.06
CA LYS A 73 -7.33 -7.13 -6.06
C LYS A 73 -8.09 -7.88 -4.98
N HIS A 74 -7.36 -8.72 -4.23
CA HIS A 74 -7.94 -9.52 -3.15
C HIS A 74 -7.07 -9.45 -1.91
N PHE A 75 -7.70 -9.23 -0.75
CA PHE A 75 -7.04 -9.37 0.54
C PHE A 75 -7.33 -10.79 1.06
N GLY A 76 -6.28 -11.59 1.21
CA GLY A 76 -6.42 -13.00 1.60
C GLY A 76 -6.73 -13.19 3.08
N GLU A 77 -7.19 -14.39 3.46
CA GLU A 77 -7.51 -14.73 4.86
C GLU A 77 -6.35 -14.50 5.82
N GLY A 78 -5.10 -14.70 5.37
CA GLY A 78 -3.93 -14.45 6.19
C GLY A 78 -3.75 -12.99 6.57
N PHE A 79 -4.20 -12.05 5.73
CA PHE A 79 -4.18 -10.62 6.06
C PHE A 79 -5.22 -10.30 7.14
N GLU A 80 -6.44 -10.84 7.01
CA GLU A 80 -7.49 -10.67 8.01
C GLU A 80 -7.03 -11.21 9.38
N LYS A 81 -6.63 -12.48 9.44
CA LYS A 81 -6.31 -13.17 10.70
C LYS A 81 -5.03 -12.66 11.37
N ASN A 82 -3.96 -12.44 10.59
CA ASN A 82 -2.65 -12.15 11.18
C ASN A 82 -2.36 -10.67 11.33
N ILE A 83 -3.10 -9.80 10.62
CA ILE A 83 -2.90 -8.35 10.65
C ILE A 83 -4.11 -7.65 11.26
N LEU A 84 -5.31 -7.80 10.71
CA LEU A 84 -6.48 -7.04 11.17
C LEU A 84 -7.02 -7.51 12.52
N GLU A 85 -6.98 -8.83 12.78
CA GLU A 85 -7.45 -9.42 14.05
C GLU A 85 -6.35 -9.49 15.11
N ASN A 86 -5.10 -9.13 14.78
CA ASN A 86 -3.97 -9.19 15.68
C ASN A 86 -3.74 -7.85 16.38
N GLU A 87 -4.21 -7.71 17.62
CA GLU A 87 -4.03 -6.48 18.42
C GLU A 87 -2.56 -6.17 18.73
N GLU A 88 -1.65 -7.14 18.64
CA GLU A 88 -0.21 -6.92 18.81
C GLU A 88 0.50 -6.50 17.51
N ALA A 89 -0.21 -6.46 16.37
CA ALA A 89 0.36 -5.98 15.12
C ALA A 89 0.71 -4.48 15.24
N ILE A 90 1.97 -4.16 14.94
CA ILE A 90 2.46 -2.79 14.81
C ILE A 90 2.60 -2.50 13.32
N LEU A 91 1.92 -1.44 12.87
CA LEU A 91 2.03 -0.91 11.53
C LEU A 91 3.09 0.17 11.51
N ASP A 92 4.27 -0.18 11.01
CA ASP A 92 5.40 0.71 10.80
C ASP A 92 5.92 0.53 9.36
N SER A 93 5.97 1.63 8.61
CA SER A 93 6.41 1.69 7.23
C SER A 93 7.93 1.78 7.10
N MET A 94 8.66 1.97 8.21
CA MET A 94 10.12 1.93 8.22
C MET A 94 10.63 0.49 8.06
N PRO A 95 11.79 0.26 7.42
CA PRO A 95 12.42 -1.04 7.41
C PRO A 95 12.70 -1.51 8.84
N GLY A 96 12.25 -2.72 9.17
CA GLY A 96 12.55 -3.39 10.43
C GLY A 96 13.97 -3.92 10.54
#